data_AF-A0A212D262-F1
#
_entry.id   AF-A0A212D262-F1
#
_cell.length_a   1.000
_cell.length_b   1.000
_cell.length_c   1.000
_cell.angle_alpha   90.00
_cell.angle_beta   90.00
_cell.angle_gamma   90.00
#
_symmetry.space_group_name_H-M   'P 1'
#
loop_
_entity.id
_entity.type
_entity.pdbx_description
1 polymer ?
#
loop_
_entity_poly.entity_id
_entity_poly.type
_entity_poly.pdbx_seq_one_letter_code
_entity_poly.pdbx_strand_id
1 'polypeptide(L)'
;MALQRVREAAEKAKCELSSSVQTDINLPYLTMDASGPKHLNMKLTRAQFEGIVTDLIRRTIAPCQKAMQDAEVSKSDIGEVILVGGMTRMPKVQQTVQDLFGRAPSKAVNPDEAVAIGAAIQGGVLAGDVTDVLLLDVTPLSLGIETLGGVFTKLINRNTTIPTKKSQVKVTPSLLSHRDTRFCEGCDCSHFFVIQSSGGLSKDDIENMVKNAEKYAEEDRRKKERVEAVNMAEGIIHDTETKMEEFKDQLPADECNKLKEEISKMRELLARKDSETGENIRQAASSLQQASLKLFEMAYKKMASEREGSGSSGSGEQKDNQKEEKQ
;
A
#
# COMPACT_ATOMS: atom_id res chain seq x y z
N MET A 1 -19.89 -6.32 -9.31
CA MET A 1 -19.83 -5.07 -8.52
C MET A 1 -20.60 -5.16 -7.20
N ALA A 2 -21.82 -5.73 -7.15
CA ALA A 2 -22.60 -5.83 -5.90
C ALA A 2 -21.86 -6.53 -4.74
N LEU A 3 -21.24 -7.69 -4.99
CA LEU A 3 -20.52 -8.44 -3.95
C LEU A 3 -19.35 -7.65 -3.35
N GLN A 4 -18.62 -6.88 -4.17
CA GLN A 4 -17.53 -6.02 -3.70
C GLN A 4 -18.03 -4.96 -2.72
N ARG A 5 -19.12 -4.27 -3.10
CA ARG A 5 -19.75 -3.26 -2.23
C ARG A 5 -20.26 -3.86 -0.92
N VAL A 6 -20.82 -5.07 -0.97
CA VAL A 6 -21.25 -5.79 0.24
C VAL A 6 -20.05 -6.15 1.12
N ARG A 7 -18.94 -6.61 0.53
CA ARG A 7 -17.72 -6.95 1.27
C ARG A 7 -17.12 -5.73 1.98
N GLU A 8 -17.02 -4.61 1.29
CA GLU A 8 -16.53 -3.35 1.86
C GLU A 8 -17.44 -2.84 3.00
N ALA A 9 -18.75 -2.88 2.78
CA ALA A 9 -19.71 -2.50 3.81
C ALA A 9 -19.69 -3.43 5.03
N ALA A 10 -19.51 -4.74 4.81
CA ALA A 10 -19.39 -5.72 5.89
C ALA A 10 -18.12 -5.51 6.70
N GLU A 11 -16.99 -5.20 6.06
CA GLU A 11 -15.75 -4.87 6.76
C GLU A 11 -15.90 -3.58 7.58
N LYS A 12 -16.50 -2.54 6.99
CA LYS A 12 -16.77 -1.28 7.69
C LYS A 12 -17.66 -1.50 8.91
N ALA A 13 -18.77 -2.22 8.74
CA ALA A 13 -19.68 -2.58 9.82
C ALA A 13 -18.99 -3.36 10.94
N LYS A 14 -18.14 -4.35 10.60
CA LYS A 14 -17.32 -5.10 11.56
C LYS A 14 -16.42 -4.16 12.39
N CYS A 15 -15.74 -3.23 11.73
CA CYS A 15 -14.86 -2.27 12.41
C CYS A 15 -15.66 -1.33 13.32
N GLU A 16 -16.79 -0.80 12.86
CA GLU A 16 -17.69 0.06 13.65
C GLU A 16 -18.23 -0.67 14.89
N LEU A 17 -18.58 -1.95 14.76
CA LEU A 17 -19.05 -2.77 15.88
C LEU A 17 -17.99 -3.03 16.95
N SER A 18 -16.72 -2.73 16.68
CA SER A 18 -15.65 -2.81 17.69
C SER A 18 -15.72 -1.65 18.69
N SER A 19 -16.28 -0.49 18.30
CA SER A 19 -16.52 0.65 19.18
C SER A 19 -17.99 0.81 19.57
N SER A 20 -18.91 0.57 18.62
CA SER A 20 -20.35 0.77 18.77
C SER A 20 -21.10 -0.55 19.01
N VAL A 21 -22.26 -0.49 19.65
CA VAL A 21 -23.10 -1.68 19.94
C VAL A 21 -23.95 -2.07 18.73
N GLN A 22 -24.15 -1.16 17.79
CA GLN A 22 -24.97 -1.34 16.60
C GLN A 22 -24.41 -0.50 15.44
N THR A 23 -24.65 -0.96 14.21
CA THR A 23 -24.36 -0.24 12.96
C THR A 23 -25.49 -0.45 11.95
N ASP A 24 -25.63 0.50 11.03
CA ASP A 24 -26.59 0.49 9.92
C ASP A 24 -25.86 0.25 8.60
N ILE A 25 -26.14 -0.88 7.95
CA ILE A 25 -25.62 -1.23 6.63
C ILE A 25 -26.61 -0.72 5.58
N ASN A 26 -26.27 0.38 4.92
CA ASN A 26 -27.08 0.99 3.87
C ASN A 26 -26.34 0.99 2.53
N LEU A 27 -26.80 0.16 1.58
CA LEU A 27 -26.29 0.07 0.22
C LEU A 27 -27.40 0.39 -0.78
N PRO A 28 -27.49 1.64 -1.25
CA PRO A 28 -28.47 2.00 -2.27
C PRO A 28 -28.07 1.45 -3.65
N TYR A 29 -29.08 1.11 -4.46
CA TYR A 29 -28.91 0.60 -5.82
C TYR A 29 -27.91 -0.56 -5.87
N LEU A 30 -28.07 -1.53 -4.97
CA LEU A 30 -27.17 -2.67 -4.86
C LEU A 30 -27.30 -3.61 -6.06
N THR A 31 -28.54 -3.85 -6.50
CA THR A 31 -28.86 -4.68 -7.67
C THR A 31 -30.19 -4.22 -8.28
N MET A 32 -30.60 -4.82 -9.39
CA MET A 32 -31.89 -4.58 -10.05
C MET A 32 -32.60 -5.91 -10.30
N ASP A 33 -33.90 -5.96 -10.06
CA ASP A 33 -34.77 -7.08 -10.46
C ASP A 33 -35.89 -6.59 -11.39
N ALA A 34 -36.83 -7.48 -11.73
CA ALA A 34 -37.98 -7.14 -12.58
C ALA A 34 -38.90 -6.05 -12.00
N SER A 35 -38.81 -5.76 -10.70
CA SER A 35 -39.55 -4.70 -10.01
C SER A 35 -38.75 -3.39 -9.88
N GLY A 36 -37.53 -3.34 -10.41
CA GLY A 36 -36.66 -2.15 -10.41
C GLY A 36 -35.44 -2.25 -9.48
N PRO A 37 -34.80 -1.11 -9.15
CA PRO A 37 -33.59 -1.10 -8.33
C PRO A 37 -33.87 -1.53 -6.89
N LYS A 38 -32.95 -2.31 -6.32
CA LYS A 38 -32.99 -2.80 -4.94
C LYS A 38 -31.90 -2.16 -4.09
N HIS A 39 -32.28 -1.84 -2.87
CA HIS A 39 -31.41 -1.28 -1.85
C HIS A 39 -31.29 -2.29 -0.70
N LEU A 40 -30.13 -2.39 -0.07
CA LEU A 40 -29.98 -3.12 1.19
C LEU A 40 -29.97 -2.13 2.33
N ASN A 41 -30.92 -2.25 3.25
CA ASN A 41 -30.91 -1.50 4.51
C ASN A 41 -31.08 -2.50 5.64
N MET A 42 -30.04 -2.67 6.45
CA MET A 42 -30.00 -3.66 7.52
C MET A 42 -29.32 -3.08 8.76
N LYS A 43 -29.94 -3.30 9.91
CA LYS A 43 -29.34 -3.05 11.22
C LYS A 43 -28.61 -4.30 11.70
N LEU A 44 -27.36 -4.14 12.12
CA LEU A 44 -26.56 -5.21 12.70
C LEU A 44 -26.07 -4.80 14.08
N THR A 45 -26.32 -5.63 15.08
CA THR A 45 -25.82 -5.43 16.45
C THR A 45 -24.53 -6.19 16.69
N ARG A 46 -23.73 -5.74 17.66
CA ARG A 46 -22.50 -6.42 18.09
C ARG A 46 -22.79 -7.85 18.53
N ALA A 47 -23.87 -8.08 19.28
CA ALA A 47 -24.26 -9.40 19.75
C ALA A 47 -24.56 -10.37 18.59
N GLN A 48 -25.27 -9.89 17.55
CA GLN A 48 -25.51 -10.68 16.34
C GLN A 48 -24.21 -11.01 15.61
N PHE A 49 -23.33 -10.01 15.45
CA PHE A 49 -22.03 -10.22 14.81
C PHE A 49 -21.17 -11.22 15.57
N GLU A 50 -21.07 -11.08 16.89
CA GLU A 50 -20.39 -12.02 17.78
C GLU A 50 -20.95 -13.43 17.63
N GLY A 51 -22.27 -13.59 17.55
CA GLY A 51 -22.92 -14.87 17.30
C GLY A 51 -22.47 -15.53 15.98
N ILE A 52 -22.31 -14.74 14.91
CA ILE A 52 -21.86 -15.24 13.59
C ILE A 52 -20.40 -15.72 13.63
N VAL A 53 -19.52 -15.04 14.38
CA VAL A 53 -18.07 -15.32 14.37
C VAL A 53 -17.58 -16.11 15.58
N THR A 54 -18.46 -16.52 16.49
CA THR A 54 -18.10 -17.20 17.74
C THR A 54 -17.23 -18.43 17.51
N ASP A 55 -17.55 -19.26 16.52
CA ASP A 55 -16.76 -20.47 16.23
C ASP A 55 -15.36 -20.16 15.71
N LEU A 56 -15.19 -19.05 14.97
CA LEU A 56 -13.88 -18.60 14.51
C LEU A 56 -13.00 -18.15 15.69
N ILE A 57 -13.58 -17.42 16.65
CA ILE A 57 -12.88 -17.00 17.86
C ILE A 57 -12.54 -18.22 18.73
N ARG A 58 -13.48 -19.17 18.90
CA ARG A 58 -13.24 -20.38 19.69
C ARG A 58 -12.09 -21.23 19.12
N ARG A 59 -11.95 -21.28 17.80
CA ARG A 59 -10.84 -22.00 17.13
C ARG A 59 -9.46 -21.46 17.48
N THR A 60 -9.33 -20.21 17.94
CA THR A 60 -8.02 -19.64 18.31
C THR A 60 -7.55 -20.08 19.70
N ILE A 61 -8.43 -20.63 20.54
CA ILE A 61 -8.11 -21.06 21.91
C ILE A 61 -7.18 -22.28 21.91
N ALA A 62 -7.48 -23.29 21.10
CA ALA A 62 -6.74 -24.55 21.09
C ALA A 62 -5.25 -24.38 20.70
N PRO A 63 -4.90 -23.57 19.66
CA PRO A 63 -3.50 -23.25 19.37
C PRO A 63 -2.76 -22.60 20.55
N CYS A 64 -3.37 -21.66 21.26
CA CYS A 64 -2.77 -21.00 22.42
C CYS A 64 -2.52 -21.99 23.57
N GLN A 65 -3.47 -22.90 23.85
CA GLN A 65 -3.29 -23.95 24.84
C GLN A 65 -2.16 -24.91 24.46
N LYS A 66 -2.09 -25.29 23.18
CA LYS A 66 -1.05 -26.16 22.66
C LYS A 66 0.33 -25.51 22.74
N ALA A 67 0.43 -24.21 22.49
CA ALA A 67 1.66 -23.45 22.65
C ALA A 67 2.15 -23.42 24.11
N MET A 68 1.25 -23.20 25.08
CA MET A 68 1.59 -23.27 26.50
C MET A 68 2.06 -24.67 26.91
N GLN A 69 1.39 -25.72 26.43
CA GLN A 69 1.79 -27.11 26.67
C GLN A 69 3.17 -27.42 26.08
N ASP A 70 3.40 -27.00 24.84
CA ASP A 70 4.66 -27.23 24.13
C ASP A 70 5.83 -26.44 24.76
N ALA A 71 5.55 -25.31 25.41
CA ALA A 71 6.53 -24.52 26.16
C ALA A 71 6.65 -24.95 27.64
N GLU A 72 5.86 -25.93 28.09
CA GLU A 72 5.82 -26.42 29.47
C GLU A 72 5.54 -25.31 30.51
N VAL A 73 4.77 -24.29 30.13
CA VAL A 73 4.42 -23.15 30.99
C VAL A 73 2.96 -23.17 31.40
N SER A 74 2.69 -22.68 32.61
CA SER A 74 1.35 -22.42 33.11
C SER A 74 0.92 -20.96 32.83
N LYS A 75 -0.37 -20.66 33.01
CA LYS A 75 -0.89 -19.29 32.83
C LYS A 75 -0.22 -18.28 33.77
N SER A 76 0.19 -18.71 34.97
CA SER A 76 0.85 -17.85 35.96
C SER A 76 2.27 -17.46 35.56
N ASP A 77 2.92 -18.26 34.71
CA ASP A 77 4.29 -17.98 34.26
C ASP A 77 4.32 -16.89 33.16
N ILE A 78 3.15 -16.53 32.61
CA ILE A 78 3.01 -15.52 31.58
C ILE A 78 3.01 -14.13 32.21
N GLY A 79 4.13 -13.42 32.03
CA GLY A 79 4.32 -12.05 32.52
C GLY A 79 3.44 -11.01 31.81
N GLU A 80 3.27 -11.14 30.50
CA GLU A 80 2.53 -10.16 29.69
C GLU A 80 1.83 -10.84 28.50
N VAL A 81 0.67 -10.30 28.11
CA VAL A 81 -0.08 -10.74 26.93
C VAL A 81 -0.14 -9.58 25.95
N ILE A 82 0.46 -9.74 24.78
CA ILE A 82 0.52 -8.70 23.74
C ILE A 82 -0.42 -9.06 22.60
N LEU A 83 -1.26 -8.12 22.18
CA LEU A 83 -2.16 -8.28 21.04
C LEU A 83 -1.58 -7.60 19.81
N VAL A 84 -1.52 -8.33 18.69
CA VAL A 84 -1.03 -7.83 17.40
C VAL A 84 -2.05 -8.14 16.31
N GLY A 85 -2.25 -7.19 15.39
CA GLY A 85 -3.18 -7.26 14.27
C GLY A 85 -4.56 -6.64 14.57
N GLY A 86 -5.13 -5.95 13.58
CA GLY A 86 -6.36 -5.16 13.74
C GLY A 86 -7.59 -5.93 14.23
N MET A 87 -7.69 -7.24 13.96
CA MET A 87 -8.81 -8.07 14.46
C MET A 87 -8.81 -8.24 15.99
N THR A 88 -7.67 -8.01 16.66
CA THR A 88 -7.59 -8.04 18.13
C THR A 88 -8.26 -6.83 18.79
N ARG A 89 -8.69 -5.82 18.01
CA ARG A 89 -9.48 -4.68 18.49
C ARG A 89 -10.93 -5.04 18.82
N MET A 90 -11.41 -6.21 18.39
CA MET A 90 -12.75 -6.69 18.69
C MET A 90 -12.89 -6.99 20.20
N PRO A 91 -13.89 -6.41 20.90
CA PRO A 91 -14.05 -6.60 22.36
C PRO A 91 -14.13 -8.08 22.77
N LYS A 92 -14.85 -8.89 22.00
CA LYS A 92 -14.98 -10.33 22.28
C LYS A 92 -13.66 -11.09 22.19
N VAL A 93 -12.76 -10.69 21.30
CA VAL A 93 -11.43 -11.29 21.16
C VAL A 93 -10.59 -10.95 22.38
N GLN A 94 -10.57 -9.69 22.80
CA GLN A 94 -9.84 -9.24 24.01
C GLN A 94 -10.36 -9.95 25.26
N GLN A 95 -11.68 -10.09 25.40
CA GLN A 95 -12.29 -10.83 26.50
C GLN A 95 -11.87 -12.30 26.47
N THR A 96 -11.94 -12.96 25.30
CA THR A 96 -11.55 -14.37 25.17
C THR A 96 -10.08 -14.59 25.55
N VAL A 97 -9.20 -13.66 25.16
CA VAL A 97 -7.77 -13.69 25.53
C VAL A 97 -7.60 -13.48 27.04
N GLN A 98 -8.31 -12.53 27.63
CA GLN A 98 -8.29 -12.29 29.07
C GLN A 98 -8.79 -13.51 29.86
N ASP A 99 -9.87 -14.15 29.43
CA ASP A 99 -10.41 -15.37 30.04
C ASP A 99 -9.43 -16.55 29.89
N LEU A 100 -8.75 -16.63 28.74
CA LEU A 100 -7.79 -17.69 28.46
C LEU A 100 -6.54 -17.58 29.33
N PHE A 101 -5.93 -16.40 29.42
CA PHE A 101 -4.66 -16.20 30.12
C PHE A 101 -4.81 -15.70 31.56
N GLY A 102 -6.02 -15.30 31.98
CA GLY A 102 -6.27 -14.74 33.31
C GLY A 102 -5.64 -13.37 33.55
N ARG A 103 -5.19 -12.68 32.49
CA ARG A 103 -4.49 -11.40 32.54
C ARG A 103 -5.05 -10.46 31.48
N ALA A 104 -5.19 -9.19 31.83
CA ALA A 104 -5.57 -8.16 30.87
C ALA A 104 -4.45 -7.96 29.82
N PRO A 105 -4.76 -7.97 28.52
CA PRO A 105 -3.76 -7.71 27.49
C PRO A 105 -3.14 -6.32 27.62
N SER A 106 -1.84 -6.24 27.34
CA SER A 106 -1.08 -5.00 27.36
C SER A 106 -1.49 -4.06 26.24
N LYS A 107 -1.40 -2.76 26.53
CA LYS A 107 -1.60 -1.66 25.59
C LYS A 107 -0.28 -0.95 25.22
N ALA A 108 0.86 -1.50 25.62
CA ALA A 108 2.16 -0.89 25.40
C ALA A 108 2.61 -0.92 23.92
N VAL A 109 2.03 -1.82 23.12
CA VAL A 109 2.44 -2.08 21.74
C VAL A 109 1.34 -1.64 20.76
N ASN A 110 1.73 -0.96 19.67
CA ASN A 110 0.83 -0.67 18.57
C ASN A 110 0.57 -1.96 17.76
N PRO A 111 -0.67 -2.48 17.69
CA PRO A 111 -0.97 -3.75 17.04
C PRO A 111 -0.80 -3.73 15.51
N ASP A 112 -0.75 -2.56 14.88
CA ASP A 112 -0.66 -2.45 13.41
C ASP A 112 0.79 -2.29 12.92
N GLU A 113 1.68 -1.76 13.77
CA GLU A 113 3.05 -1.39 13.40
C GLU A 113 4.12 -2.31 13.97
N ALA A 114 3.82 -3.01 15.07
CA ALA A 114 4.79 -3.81 15.81
C ALA A 114 5.57 -4.81 14.94
N VAL A 115 4.89 -5.45 13.99
CA VAL A 115 5.52 -6.43 13.08
C VAL A 115 6.50 -5.75 12.14
N ALA A 116 6.13 -4.59 11.57
CA ALA A 116 7.00 -3.85 10.65
C ALA A 116 8.22 -3.28 11.38
N ILE A 117 8.03 -2.75 12.60
CA ILE A 117 9.13 -2.27 13.44
C ILE A 117 10.08 -3.43 13.79
N GLY A 118 9.55 -4.58 14.20
CA GLY A 118 10.37 -5.76 14.49
C GLY A 118 11.17 -6.24 13.28
N ALA A 119 10.58 -6.20 12.09
CA ALA A 119 11.28 -6.53 10.85
C ALA A 119 12.41 -5.54 10.52
N ALA A 120 12.20 -4.25 10.75
CA ALA A 120 13.23 -3.23 10.57
C ALA A 120 14.39 -3.40 11.56
N ILE A 121 14.09 -3.70 12.84
CA ILE A 121 15.10 -4.01 13.86
C ILE A 121 15.91 -5.23 13.43
N GLN A 122 15.26 -6.30 12.97
CA GLN A 122 15.95 -7.50 12.47
C GLN A 122 16.86 -7.17 11.27
N GLY A 123 16.43 -6.28 10.37
CA GLY A 123 17.26 -5.78 9.27
C GLY A 123 18.51 -5.04 9.79
N GLY A 124 18.35 -4.18 10.79
CA GLY A 124 19.46 -3.48 11.45
C GLY A 124 20.45 -4.42 12.15
N VAL A 125 19.95 -5.49 12.78
CA VAL A 125 20.80 -6.54 13.39
C VAL A 125 21.62 -7.25 12.31
N LEU A 126 21.03 -7.57 11.16
CA LEU A 126 21.73 -8.20 10.03
C LEU A 126 22.75 -7.28 9.36
N ALA A 127 22.48 -5.96 9.34
CA ALA A 127 23.39 -4.95 8.82
C ALA A 127 24.55 -4.63 9.80
N GLY A 128 24.39 -4.97 11.08
CA GLY A 128 25.36 -4.66 12.14
C GLY A 128 25.15 -3.30 12.82
N ASP A 129 24.08 -2.58 12.47
CA ASP A 129 23.74 -1.26 13.04
C ASP A 129 23.15 -1.37 14.46
N VAL A 130 22.56 -2.52 14.78
CA VAL A 130 22.00 -2.84 16.11
C VAL A 130 22.85 -3.92 16.77
N THR A 131 23.59 -3.53 17.80
CA THR A 131 24.37 -4.44 18.65
C THR A 131 23.56 -4.88 19.86
N ASP A 132 23.92 -6.01 20.48
CA ASP A 132 23.35 -6.52 21.74
C ASP A 132 21.93 -7.11 21.69
N VAL A 133 21.45 -7.47 20.49
CA VAL A 133 20.20 -8.24 20.32
C VAL A 133 20.52 -9.61 19.73
N LEU A 134 20.18 -10.67 20.46
CA LEU A 134 20.28 -12.05 19.98
C LEU A 134 18.89 -12.67 19.95
N LEU A 135 18.48 -13.13 18.77
CA LEU A 135 17.19 -13.78 18.54
C LEU A 135 17.41 -15.28 18.28
N LEU A 136 16.69 -16.11 19.02
CA LEU A 136 16.59 -17.55 18.77
C LEU A 136 15.14 -17.89 18.45
N ASP A 137 14.89 -18.34 17.23
CA ASP A 137 13.57 -18.76 16.78
C ASP A 137 13.51 -20.30 16.66
N VAL A 138 12.32 -20.85 16.38
CA VAL A 138 12.07 -22.28 16.27
C VAL A 138 11.30 -22.64 15.00
N THR A 139 11.42 -23.89 14.54
CA THR A 139 10.54 -24.40 13.47
C THR A 139 9.14 -24.73 14.01
N PRO A 140 8.04 -24.19 13.47
CA PRO A 140 6.69 -24.42 14.01
C PRO A 140 6.15 -25.82 13.71
N LEU A 141 6.74 -26.53 12.74
CA LEU A 141 6.28 -27.83 12.28
C LEU A 141 7.40 -28.87 12.35
N SER A 142 7.00 -30.12 12.55
CA SER A 142 7.92 -31.26 12.47
C SER A 142 8.28 -31.51 11.01
N LEU A 143 9.58 -31.49 10.71
CA LEU A 143 10.10 -31.91 9.42
C LEU A 143 10.36 -33.42 9.45
N GLY A 144 9.92 -34.13 8.43
CA GLY A 144 10.06 -35.58 8.36
C GLY A 144 9.97 -36.08 6.93
N ILE A 145 10.17 -37.38 6.77
CA ILE A 145 9.98 -38.05 5.49
C ILE A 145 8.96 -39.17 5.65
N GLU A 146 8.26 -39.46 4.57
CA GLU A 146 7.47 -40.68 4.46
C GLU A 146 8.40 -41.89 4.41
N THR A 147 8.09 -42.90 5.21
CA THR A 147 8.78 -44.20 5.24
C THR A 147 7.84 -45.31 4.78
N LEU A 148 8.40 -46.51 4.56
CA LEU A 148 7.62 -47.68 4.15
C LEU A 148 6.34 -47.84 4.98
N GLY A 149 5.23 -48.13 4.30
CA GLY A 149 3.90 -48.19 4.91
C GLY A 149 3.18 -46.84 5.03
N GLY A 150 3.66 -45.79 4.36
CA GLY A 150 3.02 -44.46 4.35
C GLY A 150 3.12 -43.72 5.69
N VAL A 151 4.08 -44.12 6.54
CA VAL A 151 4.24 -43.57 7.88
C VAL A 151 5.13 -42.33 7.81
N PHE A 152 4.66 -41.21 8.39
CA PHE A 152 5.46 -40.00 8.51
C PHE A 152 6.48 -40.13 9.65
N THR A 153 7.76 -40.30 9.30
CA THR A 153 8.86 -40.37 10.26
C THR A 153 9.49 -38.99 10.44
N LYS A 154 9.35 -38.43 11.65
CA LYS A 154 9.90 -37.13 12.01
C LYS A 154 11.42 -37.17 12.09
N LEU A 155 12.06 -36.21 11.44
CA LEU A 155 13.50 -35.96 11.51
C LEU A 155 13.77 -34.81 12.47
N ILE A 156 13.18 -33.64 12.25
CA ILE A 156 13.30 -32.48 13.14
C ILE A 156 11.93 -32.26 13.78
N ASN A 157 11.89 -32.18 15.11
CA ASN A 157 10.64 -31.96 15.81
C ASN A 157 10.20 -30.49 15.69
N ARG A 158 8.90 -30.24 15.82
CA ARG A 158 8.41 -28.86 15.96
C ARG A 158 8.99 -28.26 17.25
N ASN A 159 9.09 -26.95 17.28
CA ASN A 159 9.71 -26.15 18.35
C ASN A 159 11.21 -26.42 18.56
N THR A 160 11.90 -27.03 17.59
CA THR A 160 13.38 -27.10 17.60
C THR A 160 13.96 -25.75 17.17
N THR A 161 14.91 -25.22 17.94
CA THR A 161 15.61 -23.96 17.67
C THR A 161 16.30 -23.98 16.31
N ILE A 162 16.21 -22.88 15.57
CA ILE A 162 16.85 -22.67 14.27
C ILE A 162 17.95 -21.60 14.36
N PRO A 163 19.02 -21.73 13.56
CA PRO A 163 19.30 -22.78 12.57
C PRO A 163 19.67 -24.14 13.20
N THR A 164 19.25 -25.25 12.57
CA THR A 164 19.56 -26.61 13.03
C THR A 164 19.86 -27.55 11.87
N LYS A 165 20.67 -28.59 12.12
CA LYS A 165 21.05 -29.61 11.13
C LYS A 165 20.89 -31.00 11.74
N LYS A 166 20.29 -31.92 10.97
CA LYS A 166 20.24 -33.34 11.33
C LYS A 166 20.71 -34.19 10.16
N SER A 167 21.68 -35.07 10.42
CA SER A 167 22.20 -36.02 9.45
C SER A 167 21.81 -37.44 9.87
N GLN A 168 21.32 -38.24 8.94
CA GLN A 168 21.04 -39.65 9.15
C GLN A 168 21.48 -40.44 7.92
N VAL A 169 22.30 -41.47 8.13
CA VAL A 169 22.65 -42.40 7.06
C VAL A 169 21.47 -43.35 6.85
N LYS A 170 20.94 -43.37 5.62
CA LYS A 170 19.92 -44.34 5.21
C LYS A 170 20.45 -45.13 4.04
N VAL A 171 20.44 -46.45 4.16
CA VAL A 171 20.81 -47.38 3.09
C VAL A 171 19.52 -48.04 2.61
N THR A 172 19.18 -47.81 1.34
CA THR A 172 18.07 -48.52 0.70
C THR A 172 18.57 -49.85 0.11
N PRO A 173 17.93 -50.99 0.41
CA PRO A 173 18.35 -52.30 -0.11
C PRO A 173 18.21 -52.49 -1.63
N SER A 174 17.62 -51.54 -2.37
CA SER A 174 17.09 -51.76 -3.72
C SER A 174 17.71 -50.93 -4.85
N LEU A 175 18.94 -50.41 -4.70
CA LEU A 175 19.73 -49.82 -5.81
C LEU A 175 20.86 -50.75 -6.28
N LEU A 176 20.62 -52.05 -6.31
CA LEU A 176 21.57 -53.05 -6.81
C LEU A 176 21.39 -53.42 -8.28
N SER A 177 20.44 -52.84 -9.03
CA SER A 177 20.19 -53.28 -10.42
C SER A 177 20.29 -52.25 -11.54
N HIS A 178 20.47 -50.94 -11.31
CA HIS A 178 20.86 -50.04 -12.41
C HIS A 178 21.65 -48.81 -11.93
N ARG A 179 22.92 -48.77 -12.37
CA ARG A 179 23.91 -47.68 -12.36
C ARG A 179 24.40 -47.16 -11.01
N ASP A 180 25.64 -47.55 -10.71
CA ASP A 180 26.67 -46.87 -9.90
C ASP A 180 26.18 -45.79 -8.94
N THR A 181 25.72 -46.21 -7.76
CA THR A 181 25.84 -45.38 -6.54
C THR A 181 26.67 -46.16 -5.53
N ARG A 182 28.00 -46.14 -5.73
CA ARG A 182 28.93 -46.54 -4.68
C ARG A 182 28.85 -45.50 -3.57
N PHE A 183 28.18 -45.85 -2.47
CA PHE A 183 28.31 -45.13 -1.21
C PHE A 183 29.75 -45.30 -0.72
N CYS A 184 30.57 -44.27 -0.91
CA CYS A 184 31.93 -44.24 -0.40
C CYS A 184 31.92 -43.51 0.95
N GLU A 185 31.89 -44.25 2.05
CA GLU A 185 32.27 -43.70 3.35
C GLU A 185 33.77 -43.38 3.29
N GLY A 186 34.12 -42.09 3.25
CA GLY A 186 35.52 -41.61 3.27
C GLY A 186 35.94 -40.61 2.20
N CYS A 187 35.07 -40.27 1.23
CA CYS A 187 35.32 -39.19 0.27
C CYS A 187 34.36 -38.01 0.50
N ASP A 188 34.88 -36.78 0.52
CA ASP A 188 34.11 -35.51 0.52
C ASP A 188 33.34 -35.27 -0.82
N CYS A 189 32.86 -36.34 -1.45
CA CYS A 189 32.06 -36.27 -2.67
C CYS A 189 30.65 -35.79 -2.32
N SER A 190 30.40 -34.52 -2.60
CA SER A 190 29.06 -33.91 -2.50
C SER A 190 28.12 -34.61 -3.48
N HIS A 191 27.07 -35.25 -2.97
CA HIS A 191 26.05 -35.90 -3.80
C HIS A 191 24.97 -34.89 -4.21
N PHE A 192 24.63 -34.86 -5.50
CA PHE A 192 23.55 -34.03 -6.03
C PHE A 192 22.20 -34.75 -5.89
N PHE A 193 21.28 -34.17 -5.13
CA PHE A 193 19.89 -34.63 -5.06
C PHE A 193 19.03 -33.84 -6.05
N VAL A 194 18.19 -34.53 -6.83
CA VAL A 194 17.18 -33.87 -7.67
C VAL A 194 15.86 -33.83 -6.90
N ILE A 195 15.46 -32.65 -6.45
CA ILE A 195 14.19 -32.43 -5.76
C ILE A 195 13.07 -32.43 -6.82
N GLN A 196 12.26 -33.49 -6.86
CA GLN A 196 11.21 -33.69 -7.87
C GLN A 196 9.89 -32.95 -7.53
N SER A 197 9.71 -32.50 -6.29
CA SER A 197 8.49 -31.81 -5.85
C SER A 197 8.85 -30.64 -4.94
N SER A 198 9.36 -29.57 -5.55
CA SER A 198 9.42 -28.26 -4.90
C SER A 198 8.25 -27.43 -5.44
N GLY A 199 7.23 -27.16 -4.64
CA GLY A 199 6.13 -26.25 -4.98
C GLY A 199 6.55 -24.78 -5.05
N GLY A 200 7.80 -24.51 -5.46
CA GLY A 200 8.39 -23.20 -5.60
C GLY A 200 8.67 -22.86 -7.07
N LEU A 201 9.01 -21.60 -7.30
CA LEU A 201 9.36 -21.09 -8.62
C LEU A 201 10.75 -21.59 -9.03
N SER A 202 10.92 -21.92 -10.31
CA SER A 202 12.25 -22.20 -10.86
C SER A 202 13.09 -20.92 -10.91
N LYS A 203 14.42 -21.04 -11.06
CA LYS A 203 15.29 -19.86 -11.25
C LYS A 203 14.85 -19.03 -12.45
N ASP A 204 14.51 -19.71 -13.55
CA ASP A 204 14.05 -19.07 -14.78
C ASP A 204 12.72 -18.33 -14.57
N ASP A 205 11.79 -18.90 -13.79
CA ASP A 205 10.53 -18.23 -13.43
C ASP A 205 10.79 -16.98 -12.59
N ILE A 206 11.70 -17.06 -11.62
CA ILE A 206 12.08 -15.93 -10.77
C ILE A 206 12.69 -14.81 -11.62
N GLU A 207 13.63 -15.13 -12.51
CA GLU A 207 14.24 -14.15 -13.42
C GLU A 207 13.21 -13.49 -14.33
N ASN A 208 12.27 -14.27 -14.87
CA ASN A 208 11.18 -13.74 -15.69
C ASN A 208 10.24 -12.84 -14.88
N MET A 209 9.93 -13.19 -13.63
CA MET A 209 9.13 -12.35 -12.74
C MET A 209 9.83 -11.04 -12.39
N VAL A 210 11.14 -11.06 -12.16
CA VAL A 210 11.94 -9.84 -11.90
C VAL A 210 11.92 -8.92 -13.12
N LYS A 211 12.17 -9.45 -14.32
CA LYS A 211 12.09 -8.67 -15.57
C LYS A 211 10.71 -8.07 -15.80
N ASN A 212 9.64 -8.83 -15.51
CA ASN A 212 8.28 -8.32 -15.62
C ASN A 212 8.00 -7.21 -14.59
N ALA A 213 8.49 -7.35 -13.36
CA ALA A 213 8.34 -6.32 -12.33
C ALA A 213 9.04 -5.02 -12.72
N GLU A 214 10.26 -5.09 -13.28
CA GLU A 214 10.98 -3.93 -13.80
C GLU A 214 10.24 -3.26 -14.97
N LYS A 215 9.69 -4.05 -15.89
CA LYS A 215 8.87 -3.54 -16.99
C LYS A 215 7.64 -2.81 -16.48
N TYR A 216 6.92 -3.37 -15.51
CA TYR A 216 5.74 -2.71 -14.93
C TYR A 216 6.10 -1.46 -14.12
N ALA A 217 7.24 -1.45 -13.42
CA ALA A 217 7.75 -0.26 -12.76
C ALA A 217 8.01 0.88 -13.76
N GLU A 218 8.56 0.56 -14.93
CA GLU A 218 8.75 1.53 -16.01
C GLU A 218 7.43 2.02 -16.60
N GLU A 219 6.46 1.13 -16.83
CA GLU A 219 5.12 1.51 -17.28
C GLU A 219 4.42 2.44 -16.29
N ASP A 220 4.54 2.17 -14.99
CA ASP A 220 3.96 3.00 -13.94
C ASP A 220 4.67 4.35 -13.80
N ARG A 221 6.00 4.41 -14.00
CA ARG A 221 6.74 5.67 -14.12
C ARG A 221 6.22 6.51 -15.28
N ARG A 222 6.05 5.90 -16.47
CA ARG A 222 5.50 6.59 -17.64
C ARG A 222 4.08 7.09 -17.42
N LYS A 223 3.23 6.31 -16.74
CA LYS A 223 1.87 6.75 -16.35
C LYS A 223 1.93 7.93 -15.39
N LYS A 224 2.81 7.89 -14.37
CA LYS A 224 3.01 9.00 -13.44
C LYS A 224 3.42 10.27 -14.16
N GLU A 225 4.43 10.20 -15.02
CA GLU A 225 4.88 11.35 -15.82
C GLU A 225 3.78 11.93 -16.71
N ARG A 226 2.95 11.07 -17.30
CA ARG A 226 1.79 11.50 -18.08
C ARG A 226 0.76 12.23 -17.22
N VAL A 227 0.44 11.71 -16.04
CA VAL A 227 -0.50 12.36 -15.10
C VAL A 227 0.03 13.71 -14.63
N GLU A 228 1.32 13.80 -14.31
CA GLU A 228 1.97 15.07 -13.94
C GLU A 228 1.93 16.09 -15.09
N ALA A 229 2.19 15.66 -16.32
CA ALA A 229 2.10 16.50 -17.52
C ALA A 229 0.67 17.01 -17.76
N VAL A 230 -0.34 16.15 -17.60
CA VAL A 230 -1.76 16.51 -17.71
C VAL A 230 -2.14 17.55 -16.65
N ASN A 231 -1.76 17.33 -15.39
CA ASN A 231 -2.05 18.27 -14.30
C ASN A 231 -1.38 19.64 -14.53
N MET A 232 -0.13 19.65 -15.02
CA MET A 232 0.57 20.88 -15.36
C MET A 232 -0.13 21.63 -16.50
N ALA A 233 -0.55 20.92 -17.54
CA ALA A 233 -1.28 21.49 -18.67
C ALA A 233 -2.64 22.07 -18.27
N GLU A 234 -3.43 21.34 -17.47
CA GLU A 234 -4.71 21.81 -16.94
C GLU A 234 -4.53 23.07 -16.07
N GLY A 235 -3.49 23.11 -15.23
CA GLY A 235 -3.13 24.30 -14.47
C GLY A 235 -2.80 25.50 -15.35
N ILE A 236 -1.95 25.32 -16.38
CA ILE A 236 -1.58 26.39 -17.32
C ILE A 236 -2.81 26.89 -18.09
N ILE A 237 -3.71 25.99 -18.52
CA ILE A 237 -4.96 26.38 -19.18
C ILE A 237 -5.78 27.26 -18.24
N HIS A 238 -6.02 26.81 -17.00
CA HIS A 238 -6.83 27.56 -16.04
C HIS A 238 -6.23 28.93 -15.69
N ASP A 239 -4.92 28.99 -15.43
CA ASP A 239 -4.21 30.24 -15.15
C ASP A 239 -4.26 31.20 -16.35
N THR A 240 -4.11 30.67 -17.56
CA THR A 240 -4.16 31.47 -18.78
C THR A 240 -5.57 32.00 -19.03
N GLU A 241 -6.60 31.17 -18.87
CA GLU A 241 -8.00 31.60 -19.00
C GLU A 241 -8.37 32.68 -17.98
N THR A 242 -7.99 32.49 -16.72
CA THR A 242 -8.27 33.46 -15.64
C THR A 242 -7.61 34.80 -15.94
N LYS A 243 -6.32 34.81 -16.29
CA LYS A 243 -5.61 36.06 -16.65
C LYS A 243 -6.16 36.69 -17.95
N MET A 244 -6.62 35.89 -18.90
CA MET A 244 -7.28 36.42 -20.11
C MET A 244 -8.61 37.10 -19.79
N GLU A 245 -9.35 36.64 -18.78
CA GLU A 245 -10.57 37.30 -18.32
C GLU A 245 -10.25 38.59 -17.55
N GLU A 246 -9.24 38.59 -16.68
CA GLU A 246 -8.83 39.77 -15.90
C GLU A 246 -8.32 40.92 -16.78
N PHE A 247 -7.58 40.62 -17.85
CA PHE A 247 -6.96 41.62 -18.73
C PHE A 247 -7.71 41.80 -20.06
N LYS A 248 -8.98 41.36 -20.15
CA LYS A 248 -9.77 41.29 -21.40
C LYS A 248 -9.84 42.60 -22.18
N ASP A 249 -9.90 43.74 -21.48
CA ASP A 249 -10.03 45.08 -22.08
C ASP A 249 -8.69 45.68 -22.56
N GLN A 250 -7.56 45.10 -22.14
CA GLN A 250 -6.22 45.66 -22.36
C GLN A 250 -5.41 44.84 -23.38
N LEU A 251 -5.96 43.73 -23.85
CA LEU A 251 -5.30 42.79 -24.73
C LEU A 251 -5.76 42.96 -26.20
N PRO A 252 -4.84 42.85 -27.18
CA PRO A 252 -5.21 42.82 -28.59
C PRO A 252 -6.16 41.66 -28.90
N ALA A 253 -7.30 41.95 -29.54
CA ALA A 253 -8.32 40.95 -29.86
C ALA A 253 -7.76 39.80 -30.73
N ASP A 254 -6.85 40.09 -31.66
CA ASP A 254 -6.24 39.09 -32.55
C ASP A 254 -5.37 38.07 -31.80
N GLU A 255 -4.60 38.52 -30.80
CA GLU A 255 -3.74 37.63 -30.01
C GLU A 255 -4.55 36.83 -28.96
N CYS A 256 -5.62 37.41 -28.41
CA CYS A 256 -6.58 36.69 -27.57
C CYS A 256 -7.27 35.53 -28.30
N ASN A 257 -7.60 35.70 -29.59
CA ASN A 257 -8.21 34.64 -30.38
C ASN A 257 -7.22 33.50 -30.66
N LYS A 258 -5.97 33.82 -30.99
CA LYS A 258 -4.90 32.81 -31.16
C LYS A 258 -4.68 32.00 -29.89
N LEU A 259 -4.68 32.65 -28.73
CA LEU A 259 -4.47 31.95 -27.45
C LEU A 259 -5.66 31.06 -27.08
N LYS A 260 -6.89 31.48 -27.38
CA LYS A 260 -8.09 30.64 -27.23
C LYS A 260 -8.08 29.41 -28.14
N GLU A 261 -7.64 29.56 -29.39
CA GLU A 261 -7.47 28.41 -30.28
C GLU A 261 -6.44 27.42 -29.72
N GLU A 262 -5.33 27.92 -29.18
CA GLU A 262 -4.28 27.07 -28.60
C GLU A 262 -4.73 26.35 -27.32
N ILE A 263 -5.54 27.02 -26.49
CA ILE A 263 -6.22 26.39 -25.34
C ILE A 263 -7.19 25.29 -25.80
N SER A 264 -7.95 25.53 -26.88
CA SER A 264 -8.88 24.52 -27.43
C SER A 264 -8.13 23.29 -27.93
N LYS A 265 -7.04 23.48 -28.68
CA LYS A 265 -6.17 22.38 -29.12
C LYS A 265 -5.58 21.61 -27.95
N MET A 266 -5.15 22.32 -26.90
CA MET A 266 -4.61 21.68 -25.70
C MET A 266 -5.69 20.85 -24.98
N ARG A 267 -6.93 21.34 -24.89
CA ARG A 267 -8.06 20.59 -24.33
C ARG A 267 -8.39 19.32 -25.14
N GLU A 268 -8.32 19.39 -26.46
CA GLU A 268 -8.47 18.21 -27.33
C GLU A 268 -7.32 17.20 -27.17
N LEU A 269 -6.11 17.68 -26.90
CA LEU A 269 -4.94 16.85 -26.58
C LEU A 269 -5.13 16.16 -25.23
N LEU A 270 -5.65 16.87 -24.22
CA LEU A 270 -5.97 16.32 -22.90
C LEU A 270 -7.14 15.32 -22.94
N ALA A 271 -8.11 15.50 -23.84
CA ALA A 271 -9.17 14.52 -24.08
C ALA A 271 -8.62 13.19 -24.64
N ARG A 272 -7.44 13.22 -25.30
CA ARG A 272 -6.71 12.06 -25.84
C ARG A 272 -5.51 11.65 -24.97
N LYS A 273 -5.58 11.91 -23.66
CA LYS A 273 -4.49 11.65 -22.68
C LYS A 273 -3.92 10.24 -22.71
N ASP A 274 -4.71 9.22 -23.06
CA ASP A 274 -4.26 7.82 -23.02
C ASP A 274 -3.36 7.43 -24.21
N SER A 275 -3.51 8.13 -25.35
CA SER A 275 -2.75 7.87 -26.59
C SER A 275 -1.46 8.66 -26.71
N GLU A 276 -1.25 9.70 -25.89
CA GLU A 276 -0.12 10.62 -26.03
C GLU A 276 1.00 10.38 -25.01
N THR A 277 2.22 10.78 -25.36
CA THR A 277 3.36 10.72 -24.43
C THR A 277 3.31 11.91 -23.46
N GLY A 278 3.74 11.71 -22.21
CA GLY A 278 3.84 12.81 -21.24
C GLY A 278 4.80 13.91 -21.70
N GLU A 279 5.72 13.62 -22.61
CA GLU A 279 6.63 14.60 -23.20
C GLU A 279 5.93 15.50 -24.23
N ASN A 280 5.09 14.95 -25.11
CA ASN A 280 4.30 15.74 -26.05
C ASN A 280 3.37 16.72 -25.31
N ILE A 281 2.71 16.24 -24.26
CA ILE A 281 1.83 17.08 -23.41
C ILE A 281 2.63 18.18 -22.73
N ARG A 282 3.82 17.88 -22.19
CA ARG A 282 4.72 18.88 -21.59
C ARG A 282 5.18 19.93 -22.60
N GLN A 283 5.55 19.53 -23.81
CA GLN A 283 5.99 20.46 -24.86
C GLN A 283 4.86 21.38 -25.32
N ALA A 284 3.66 20.84 -25.51
CA ALA A 284 2.48 21.63 -25.86
C ALA A 284 2.10 22.60 -24.72
N ALA A 285 2.10 22.13 -23.47
CA ALA A 285 1.86 22.96 -22.28
C ALA A 285 2.90 24.09 -22.15
N SER A 286 4.19 23.79 -22.37
CA SER A 286 5.27 24.79 -22.34
C SER A 286 5.14 25.82 -23.46
N SER A 287 4.70 25.39 -24.65
CA SER A 287 4.45 26.30 -25.78
C SER A 287 3.28 27.24 -25.48
N LEU A 288 2.20 26.73 -24.89
CA LEU A 288 1.07 27.53 -24.43
C LEU A 288 1.50 28.53 -23.34
N GLN A 289 2.32 28.11 -22.39
CA GLN A 289 2.86 28.96 -21.34
C GLN A 289 3.76 30.07 -21.91
N GLN A 290 4.60 29.77 -22.90
CA GLN A 290 5.41 30.79 -23.57
C GLN A 290 4.56 31.78 -24.37
N ALA A 291 3.50 31.30 -25.04
CA ALA A 291 2.56 32.17 -25.75
C ALA A 291 1.81 33.10 -24.78
N SER A 292 1.37 32.57 -23.63
CA SER A 292 0.69 33.37 -22.60
C SER A 292 1.62 34.42 -21.99
N LEU A 293 2.87 34.07 -21.68
CA LEU A 293 3.87 35.02 -21.18
C LEU A 293 4.14 36.17 -22.16
N LYS A 294 4.33 35.87 -23.46
CA LYS A 294 4.54 36.90 -24.49
C LYS A 294 3.35 37.85 -24.60
N LEU A 295 2.13 37.31 -24.55
CA LEU A 295 0.90 38.10 -24.57
C LEU A 295 0.85 39.07 -23.37
N PHE A 296 1.11 38.57 -22.17
CA PHE A 296 1.07 39.39 -20.96
C PHE A 296 2.22 40.40 -20.91
N GLU A 297 3.44 40.06 -21.37
CA GLU A 297 4.54 41.04 -21.49
C GLU A 297 4.17 42.21 -22.42
N MET A 298 3.51 41.95 -23.55
CA MET A 298 3.03 43.00 -24.46
C MET A 298 1.96 43.87 -23.79
N ALA A 299 1.05 43.27 -23.02
CA ALA A 299 0.03 44.00 -22.25
C ALA A 299 0.67 44.92 -21.19
N TYR A 300 1.63 44.40 -20.42
CA TYR A 300 2.36 45.18 -19.41
C TYR A 300 3.20 46.30 -20.01
N LYS A 301 3.90 46.06 -21.14
CA LYS A 301 4.67 47.10 -21.84
C LYS A 301 3.75 48.19 -22.41
N LYS A 302 2.56 47.84 -22.88
CA LYS A 302 1.56 48.80 -23.35
C LYS A 302 1.01 49.66 -22.21
N MET A 303 0.73 49.05 -21.05
CA MET A 303 0.38 49.80 -19.83
C MET A 303 1.51 50.71 -19.32
N ALA A 304 2.76 50.27 -19.40
CA ALA A 304 3.92 51.08 -18.99
C ALA A 304 4.11 52.29 -19.91
N SER A 305 3.94 52.11 -21.23
CA SER A 305 4.01 53.19 -22.21
C SER A 305 2.82 54.14 -22.17
N GLU A 306 1.62 53.67 -21.80
CA GLU A 306 0.45 54.55 -21.53
C GLU A 306 0.59 55.31 -20.19
N ARG A 307 1.29 54.75 -19.20
CA ARG A 307 1.66 55.46 -17.95
C ARG A 307 2.77 56.49 -18.16
N GLU A 308 3.74 56.25 -19.04
CA GLU A 308 4.77 57.23 -19.40
C GLU A 308 4.25 58.31 -20.37
N GLY A 309 3.23 57.99 -21.18
CA GLY A 309 2.53 58.95 -22.05
C GLY A 309 1.55 59.90 -21.34
N SER A 310 1.24 59.65 -20.06
CA SER A 310 0.41 60.50 -19.21
C SER A 310 1.22 61.30 -18.17
N GLY A 311 2.49 61.55 -18.48
CA GLY A 311 3.42 62.32 -17.64
C GLY A 311 3.98 63.59 -18.31
N SER A 312 3.15 64.45 -18.89
CA SER A 312 3.54 65.85 -19.15
C SER A 312 2.35 66.75 -19.49
N SER A 313 1.76 67.41 -18.48
CA SER A 313 1.51 68.87 -18.44
C SER A 313 0.64 69.25 -17.25
N GLY A 314 1.19 70.12 -16.38
CA GLY A 314 0.43 70.80 -15.33
C GLY A 314 1.24 71.16 -14.08
N SER A 315 2.21 72.08 -14.19
CA SER A 315 2.76 72.80 -13.03
C SER A 315 1.94 74.06 -12.76
N GLY A 316 1.56 74.27 -11.50
CA GLY A 316 0.92 75.48 -10.98
C GLY A 316 0.50 75.31 -9.52
N GLU A 317 1.39 75.74 -8.60
CA GLU A 317 1.36 75.62 -7.14
C GLU A 317 0.14 76.22 -6.41
N GLN A 318 -0.27 75.60 -5.29
CA GLN A 318 -0.26 76.28 -3.97
C GLN A 318 -0.37 75.31 -2.76
N LYS A 319 0.76 75.21 -2.04
CA LYS A 319 1.00 75.17 -0.58
C LYS A 319 -0.05 74.60 0.42
N ASP A 320 0.45 73.59 1.15
CA ASP A 320 0.59 73.49 2.63
C ASP A 320 -0.61 72.99 3.46
N ASN A 321 -0.55 71.79 4.05
CA ASN A 321 0.05 71.57 5.38
C ASN A 321 -0.01 70.08 5.83
N GLN A 322 0.92 69.71 6.71
CA GLN A 322 1.24 68.37 7.25
C GLN A 322 0.29 67.84 8.33
N LYS A 323 0.14 66.51 8.43
CA LYS A 323 0.40 65.61 9.61
C LYS A 323 -0.24 64.22 9.39
N GLU A 324 0.53 63.14 9.25
CA GLU A 324 1.09 62.27 10.32
C GLU A 324 0.05 61.52 11.19
N GLU A 325 -0.01 60.19 11.02
CA GLU A 325 -0.04 59.10 12.04
C GLU A 325 -0.45 57.79 11.30
N LYS A 326 0.45 56.86 10.94
CA LYS A 326 1.12 55.84 11.77
C LYS A 326 0.20 55.12 12.77
N GLN A 327 -0.35 53.99 12.34
CA GLN A 327 -0.18 52.68 12.98
C GLN A 327 -0.28 51.58 11.92
#